data_AF-A0A401T0T8-F1
#
_entry.id   AF-A0A401T0T8-F1
#
_cell.length_a   1.000
_cell.length_b   1.000
_cell.length_c   1.000
_cell.angle_alpha   90.00
_cell.angle_beta   90.00
_cell.angle_gamma   90.00
#
_symmetry.space_group_name_H-M   'P 1'
#
loop_
_entity.id
_entity.type
_entity.pdbx_description
1 polymer ?
#
loop_
_entity_poly.entity_id
_entity_poly.type
_entity_poly.pdbx_seq_one_letter_code
_entity_poly.pdbx_strand_id
1 'polypeptide(L)'
;MCLARFVGETYEPIDKDASICYQLKELFESLENGRAHTHGITRTLGLSKKVFKQQDIEEYFRLLLNKIDEESNGSCNVLQIYQSKVINSLKCLECDTESQEECMLLDIPLSLSPPDCITGKYFNSVSESLQEFLKDTILSSDNLCYCERCEKKTETKTEYFFESLPQVLALQLKRFEFDYSKMCFKKLHNSITIPPKLTFRKKVYIYFF
;
A
#
# COMPACT_ATOMS: atom_id res chain seq x y z
N MET A 1 5.02 -31.77 45.04
CA MET A 1 6.47 -31.58 44.80
C MET A 1 6.77 -31.91 43.36
N CYS A 2 6.88 -30.89 42.51
CA CYS A 2 7.65 -30.93 41.27
C CYS A 2 8.14 -29.50 41.05
N LEU A 3 9.37 -29.26 41.47
CA LEU A 3 10.13 -28.04 41.20
C LEU A 3 10.92 -28.25 39.91
N ALA A 4 10.84 -27.25 39.02
CA ALA A 4 11.77 -26.84 37.95
C ALA A 4 10.91 -26.28 36.79
N ARG A 5 11.12 -25.10 36.23
CA ARG A 5 12.29 -24.20 36.22
C ARG A 5 11.80 -22.80 35.82
N PHE A 6 12.37 -21.78 36.45
CA PHE A 6 12.36 -20.39 36.00
C PHE A 6 12.88 -20.28 34.56
N VAL A 7 12.22 -19.48 33.73
CA VAL A 7 12.90 -18.59 32.80
C VAL A 7 12.41 -17.21 33.17
N GLY A 8 13.27 -16.44 33.84
CA GLY A 8 13.03 -15.03 34.04
C GLY A 8 13.03 -14.35 32.68
N GLU A 9 12.01 -13.56 32.40
CA GLU A 9 12.09 -12.52 31.38
C GLU A 9 13.24 -11.60 31.80
N THR A 10 14.41 -11.81 31.19
CA THR A 10 15.45 -10.79 31.20
C THR A 10 14.88 -9.63 30.41
N TYR A 11 14.41 -8.60 31.12
CA TYR A 11 14.19 -7.28 30.53
C TYR A 11 15.54 -6.81 30.00
N GLU A 12 15.85 -7.13 28.74
CA GLU A 12 16.94 -6.47 28.06
C GLU A 12 16.59 -4.98 28.03
N PRO A 13 17.51 -4.09 28.44
CA PRO A 13 17.25 -2.66 28.40
C PRO A 13 16.94 -2.29 26.95
N ILE A 14 15.72 -1.77 26.71
CA ILE A 14 15.33 -1.27 25.39
C ILE A 14 16.41 -0.27 24.96
N ASP A 15 17.10 -0.57 23.87
CA ASP A 15 17.98 0.40 23.23
C ASP A 15 17.10 1.53 22.68
N LYS A 16 16.99 2.58 23.49
CA LYS A 16 16.17 3.76 23.21
C LYS A 16 16.53 4.39 21.88
N ASP A 17 17.80 4.32 21.48
CA ASP A 17 18.28 4.90 20.24
C ASP A 17 17.93 4.04 19.01
N ALA A 18 17.57 2.76 19.21
CA ALA A 18 17.21 1.82 18.15
C ALA A 18 15.70 1.54 18.04
N SER A 19 14.90 1.78 19.08
CA SER A 19 13.45 1.49 19.09
C SER A 19 12.61 2.57 18.39
N ILE A 20 11.91 2.20 17.32
CA ILE A 20 10.98 3.11 16.63
C ILE A 20 9.81 3.48 17.54
N CYS A 21 9.32 2.55 18.35
CA CYS A 21 8.21 2.78 19.26
C CYS A 21 8.56 3.81 20.34
N TYR A 22 9.77 3.71 20.91
CA TYR A 22 10.26 4.71 21.87
C TYR A 22 10.41 6.10 21.21
N GLN A 23 11.02 6.15 20.02
CA GLN A 23 11.23 7.41 19.31
C GLN A 23 9.94 8.09 18.86
N LEU A 24 8.92 7.31 18.48
CA LEU A 24 7.58 7.83 18.19
C LEU A 24 6.89 8.37 19.44
N LYS A 25 7.04 7.68 20.57
CA LYS A 25 6.49 8.16 21.85
C LYS A 25 7.10 9.50 22.25
N GLU A 26 8.42 9.63 22.23
CA GLU A 26 9.10 10.91 22.52
C GLU A 26 8.69 12.01 21.53
N LEU A 27 8.53 11.68 20.24
CA LEU A 27 8.05 12.62 19.24
C LEU A 27 6.64 13.12 19.59
N PHE A 28 5.70 12.23 19.89
CA PHE A 28 4.31 12.61 20.18
C PHE A 28 4.20 13.43 21.46
N GLU A 29 4.91 13.05 22.53
CA GLU A 29 4.98 13.84 23.77
C GLU A 29 5.57 15.24 23.51
N SER A 30 6.59 15.35 22.65
CA SER A 30 7.20 16.63 22.30
C SER A 30 6.29 17.51 21.43
N LEU A 31 5.49 16.90 20.55
CA LEU A 31 4.52 17.60 19.71
C LEU A 31 3.41 18.23 20.54
N GLU A 32 2.94 17.55 21.59
CA GLU A 32 1.98 18.10 22.55
C GLU A 32 2.54 19.31 23.31
N ASN A 33 3.87 19.34 23.53
CA ASN A 33 4.58 20.41 24.22
C ASN A 33 5.14 21.52 23.29
N GLY A 34 4.86 21.43 21.98
CA GLY A 34 5.04 22.51 21.01
C GLY A 34 6.37 22.60 20.26
N ARG A 35 7.43 21.90 20.70
CA ARG A 35 8.66 21.75 19.90
C ARG A 35 9.09 20.31 19.90
N ALA A 36 9.27 19.77 18.69
CA ALA A 36 9.70 18.40 18.49
C ALA A 36 10.90 18.31 17.56
N HIS A 37 11.71 17.28 17.78
CA HIS A 37 12.85 16.93 16.95
C HIS A 37 12.62 15.54 16.35
N THR A 38 13.00 15.35 15.09
CA THR A 38 12.82 14.08 14.37
C THR A 38 14.09 13.25 14.28
N HIS A 39 15.19 13.70 14.91
CA HIS A 39 16.51 13.08 14.79
C HIS A 39 16.51 11.59 15.15
N GLY A 40 15.80 11.20 16.20
CA GLY A 40 15.69 9.80 16.60
C GLY A 40 14.97 8.95 15.57
N ILE A 41 13.78 9.35 15.13
CA ILE A 41 13.04 8.65 14.07
C ILE A 41 13.85 8.56 12.78
N THR A 42 14.48 9.66 12.35
CA THR A 42 15.33 9.64 11.14
C THR A 42 16.52 8.69 11.28
N ARG A 43 17.04 8.50 12.49
CA ARG A 43 18.11 7.52 12.74
C ARG A 43 17.60 6.09 12.65
N THR A 44 16.50 5.79 13.33
CA THR A 44 15.89 4.46 13.37
C THR A 44 15.40 4.00 11.99
N LEU A 45 14.94 4.93 11.15
CA LEU A 45 14.54 4.66 9.76
C LEU A 45 15.71 4.68 8.76
N GLY A 46 16.96 4.82 9.22
CA GLY A 46 18.14 4.81 8.34
C GLY A 46 18.29 6.06 7.47
N LEU A 47 17.60 7.15 7.80
CA LEU A 47 17.59 8.43 7.08
C LEU A 47 18.74 9.36 7.44
N SER A 48 19.49 9.12 8.52
CA SER A 48 20.51 10.07 9.02
C SER A 48 21.52 10.55 7.97
N LYS A 49 21.88 9.71 6.99
CA LYS A 49 22.82 10.06 5.90
C LYS A 49 22.13 10.64 4.65
N LYS A 50 20.80 10.65 4.62
CA LYS A 50 19.95 11.01 3.48
C LYS A 50 18.93 12.11 3.81
N VAL A 51 19.06 12.79 4.95
CA VAL A 51 18.07 13.78 5.44
C VAL A 51 17.77 14.89 4.42
N PHE A 52 18.74 15.25 3.58
CA PHE A 52 18.58 16.28 2.54
C PHE A 52 18.17 15.72 1.16
N LYS A 53 17.96 14.41 1.04
CA LYS A 53 17.52 13.77 -0.20
C LYS A 53 16.02 13.53 -0.14
N GLN A 54 15.29 13.92 -1.19
CA GLN A 54 13.90 13.52 -1.36
C GLN A 54 13.81 11.98 -1.38
N GLN A 55 12.81 11.46 -0.69
CA GLN A 55 12.55 10.02 -0.58
C GLN A 55 11.13 9.71 -1.09
N ASP A 56 10.87 8.45 -1.38
CA ASP A 56 9.52 7.98 -1.68
C ASP A 56 8.72 7.80 -0.38
N ILE A 57 7.61 8.52 -0.26
CA ILE A 57 6.78 8.47 0.95
C ILE A 57 6.15 7.09 1.16
N GLU A 58 5.88 6.33 0.10
CA GLU A 58 5.29 4.99 0.19
C GLU A 58 6.27 3.97 0.74
N GLU A 59 7.54 4.03 0.33
CA GLU A 59 8.62 3.23 0.91
C GLU A 59 8.75 3.49 2.42
N TYR A 60 8.80 4.76 2.82
CA TYR A 60 8.96 5.14 4.23
C TYR A 60 7.73 4.86 5.07
N PHE A 61 6.53 5.01 4.51
CA PHE A 61 5.29 4.66 5.18
C PHE A 61 5.26 3.16 5.51
N ARG A 62 5.56 2.30 4.53
CA ARG A 62 5.63 0.84 4.76
C ARG A 62 6.74 0.46 5.73
N LEU A 63 7.93 1.06 5.58
CA LEU A 63 9.05 0.82 6.50
C LEU A 63 8.69 1.18 7.95
N LEU A 64 8.02 2.31 8.16
CA LEU A 64 7.59 2.75 9.48
C LEU A 64 6.59 1.76 10.09
N LEU A 65 5.54 1.39 9.34
CA LEU A 65 4.51 0.48 9.84
C LEU A 65 5.07 -0.91 10.16
N ASN A 66 5.92 -1.46 9.29
CA ASN A 66 6.55 -2.76 9.52
C ASN A 66 7.44 -2.75 10.76
N LYS A 67 8.24 -1.69 10.98
CA LYS A 67 9.07 -1.58 12.19
C LYS A 67 8.23 -1.48 13.47
N ILE A 68 7.10 -0.77 13.43
CA ILE A 68 6.18 -0.70 14.58
C ILE A 68 5.58 -2.08 14.85
N ASP A 69 5.16 -2.80 13.81
CA ASP A 69 4.58 -4.14 13.93
C ASP A 69 5.59 -5.15 14.50
N GLU A 70 6.82 -5.13 13.99
CA GLU A 70 7.95 -5.94 14.48
C GLU A 70 8.24 -5.68 15.97
N GLU A 71 8.35 -4.41 16.39
CA GLU A 71 8.62 -4.06 17.79
C GLU A 71 7.44 -4.33 18.73
N SER A 72 6.21 -4.33 18.20
CA SER A 72 5.00 -4.55 19.01
C SER A 72 4.83 -6.01 19.42
N ASN A 73 5.50 -6.96 18.76
CA ASN A 73 5.42 -8.41 19.05
C ASN A 73 3.96 -8.92 19.20
N GLY A 74 3.03 -8.40 18.38
CA GLY A 74 1.61 -8.75 18.43
C GLY A 74 0.78 -8.06 19.52
N SER A 75 1.38 -7.21 20.36
CA SER A 75 0.66 -6.42 21.39
C SER A 75 -0.18 -5.28 20.79
N CYS A 76 0.20 -4.81 19.60
CA CYS A 76 -0.49 -3.82 18.81
C CYS A 76 -0.38 -4.25 17.35
N ASN A 77 -1.49 -4.20 16.60
CA ASN A 77 -1.48 -4.51 15.17
C ASN A 77 -1.75 -3.24 14.37
N VAL A 78 -0.71 -2.44 14.21
CA VAL A 78 -0.80 -1.19 13.44
C VAL A 78 -1.17 -1.47 11.98
N LEU A 79 -0.77 -2.62 11.45
CA LEU A 79 -1.08 -3.02 10.07
C LEU A 79 -2.59 -3.17 9.89
N GLN A 80 -3.32 -3.78 10.82
CA GLN A 80 -4.79 -3.91 10.76
C GLN A 80 -5.54 -2.58 10.66
N ILE A 81 -4.94 -1.48 11.14
CA ILE A 81 -5.55 -0.14 11.04
C ILE A 81 -5.54 0.35 9.58
N TYR A 82 -4.49 0.02 8.81
CA TYR A 82 -4.25 0.51 7.45
C TYR A 82 -4.48 -0.52 6.34
N GLN A 83 -4.46 -1.80 6.67
CA GLN A 83 -4.46 -2.90 5.71
C GLN A 83 -5.85 -3.14 5.11
N SER A 84 -5.92 -3.00 3.79
CA SER A 84 -7.06 -3.37 2.96
C SER A 84 -6.86 -4.79 2.44
N LYS A 85 -7.91 -5.62 2.45
CA LYS A 85 -7.90 -6.88 1.71
C LYS A 85 -8.56 -6.67 0.36
N VAL A 86 -7.78 -6.82 -0.70
CA VAL A 86 -8.17 -6.64 -2.10
C VAL A 86 -8.02 -7.97 -2.83
N ILE A 87 -8.99 -8.33 -3.65
CA ILE A 87 -8.91 -9.52 -4.50
C ILE A 87 -8.54 -9.08 -5.91
N ASN A 88 -7.53 -9.73 -6.49
CA ASN A 88 -7.24 -9.68 -7.91
C ASN A 88 -7.88 -10.90 -8.58
N SER A 89 -8.88 -10.69 -9.43
CA SER A 89 -9.46 -11.76 -10.25
C SER A 89 -8.85 -11.72 -11.65
N LEU A 90 -8.43 -12.89 -12.12
CA LEU A 90 -7.94 -13.14 -13.48
C LEU A 90 -8.87 -14.14 -14.14
N LYS A 91 -9.56 -13.71 -15.20
CA LYS A 91 -10.47 -14.53 -15.98
C LYS A 91 -9.97 -14.70 -17.41
N CYS A 92 -9.66 -15.94 -17.80
CA CYS A 92 -9.30 -16.28 -19.16
C CYS A 92 -10.50 -16.03 -20.09
N LEU A 93 -10.30 -15.29 -21.18
CA LEU A 93 -11.36 -14.94 -22.13
C LEU A 93 -11.65 -16.05 -23.16
N GLU A 94 -10.83 -17.09 -23.23
CA GLU A 94 -11.06 -18.22 -24.13
C GLU A 94 -11.88 -19.36 -23.50
N CYS A 95 -11.60 -19.70 -22.23
CA CYS A 95 -12.22 -20.85 -21.56
C CYS A 95 -12.98 -20.50 -20.27
N ASP A 96 -13.14 -19.21 -19.98
CA ASP A 96 -13.82 -18.66 -18.79
C ASP A 96 -13.26 -19.11 -17.43
N THR A 97 -12.08 -19.75 -17.40
CA THR A 97 -11.44 -20.14 -16.13
C THR A 97 -11.01 -18.90 -15.37
N GLU A 98 -11.40 -18.83 -14.10
CA GLU A 98 -11.11 -17.72 -13.20
C GLU A 98 -10.16 -18.18 -12.10
N SER A 99 -9.13 -17.40 -11.82
CA SER A 99 -8.29 -17.51 -10.64
C SER A 99 -8.35 -16.21 -9.84
N GLN A 100 -8.21 -16.32 -8.53
CA GLN A 100 -8.28 -15.18 -7.63
C GLN A 100 -7.08 -15.21 -6.69
N GLU A 101 -6.49 -14.04 -6.46
CA GLU A 101 -5.39 -13.85 -5.53
C GLU A 101 -5.77 -12.80 -4.49
N GLU A 102 -5.55 -13.12 -3.22
CA GLU A 102 -5.75 -12.19 -2.12
C GLU A 102 -4.50 -11.30 -1.96
N CYS A 103 -4.70 -10.00 -2.09
CA CYS A 103 -3.67 -8.98 -1.92
C CYS A 103 -3.95 -8.14 -0.67
N MET A 104 -2.97 -8.06 0.22
CA MET A 104 -3.02 -7.18 1.38
C MET A 104 -2.30 -5.86 1.09
N LEU A 105 -3.03 -4.74 1.05
CA LEU A 105 -2.49 -3.43 0.68
C LEU A 105 -2.53 -2.46 1.86
N LEU A 106 -1.40 -1.82 2.19
CA LEU A 106 -1.33 -0.75 3.20
C LEU A 106 -1.77 0.61 2.64
N ASP A 107 -1.70 0.76 1.33
CA ASP A 107 -2.09 1.94 0.58
C ASP A 107 -2.60 1.56 -0.81
N ILE A 108 -3.48 2.38 -1.38
CA ILE A 108 -4.02 2.18 -2.73
C ILE A 108 -3.33 3.15 -3.69
N PRO A 109 -2.54 2.64 -4.66
CA PRO A 109 -1.88 3.47 -5.65
C PRO A 109 -2.88 3.98 -6.69
N LEU A 110 -3.02 5.29 -6.78
CA LEU A 110 -3.95 5.96 -7.70
C LEU A 110 -3.18 6.67 -8.82
N SER A 111 -3.33 6.15 -10.04
CA SER A 111 -2.90 6.84 -11.26
C SER A 111 -3.73 8.10 -11.47
N LEU A 112 -3.08 9.15 -11.98
CA LEU A 112 -3.73 10.45 -12.22
C LEU A 112 -4.08 10.66 -13.70
N SER A 113 -3.66 9.78 -14.59
CA SER A 113 -4.09 9.72 -15.98
C SER A 113 -4.66 8.34 -16.31
N PRO A 114 -5.47 8.23 -17.38
CA PRO A 114 -5.78 6.95 -17.99
C PRO A 114 -4.51 6.23 -18.48
N PRO A 115 -4.56 4.89 -18.67
CA PRO A 115 -3.45 4.11 -19.21
C PRO A 115 -2.96 4.62 -20.59
N ASP A 116 -3.91 5.02 -21.44
CA ASP A 116 -3.64 5.58 -22.77
C ASP A 116 -3.46 7.10 -22.69
N CYS A 117 -2.32 7.52 -22.15
CA CYS A 117 -1.96 8.92 -21.87
C CYS A 117 -1.76 9.80 -23.13
N ILE A 118 -2.04 9.28 -24.33
CA ILE A 118 -1.89 9.95 -25.64
C ILE A 118 -2.67 11.27 -25.73
N THR A 119 -3.70 11.45 -24.90
CA THR A 119 -4.59 12.62 -24.95
C THR A 119 -4.23 13.76 -24.00
N GLY A 120 -3.22 13.60 -23.12
CA GLY A 120 -2.91 14.60 -22.08
C GLY A 120 -4.05 14.83 -21.08
N LYS A 121 -5.00 13.89 -20.99
CA LYS A 121 -6.12 13.93 -20.04
C LYS A 121 -5.69 13.38 -18.68
N TYR A 122 -6.05 14.11 -17.64
CA TYR A 122 -5.87 13.71 -16.25
C TYR A 122 -7.22 13.60 -15.56
N PHE A 123 -7.29 12.74 -14.55
CA PHE A 123 -8.43 12.66 -13.66
C PHE A 123 -8.56 13.92 -12.82
N ASN A 124 -9.80 14.38 -12.63
CA ASN A 124 -10.12 15.60 -11.87
C ASN A 124 -10.50 15.31 -10.42
N SER A 125 -10.71 14.04 -10.06
CA SER A 125 -11.07 13.63 -8.71
C SER A 125 -10.45 12.30 -8.31
N VAL A 126 -10.27 12.11 -6.99
CA VAL A 126 -9.86 10.82 -6.42
C VAL A 126 -10.85 9.71 -6.75
N SER A 127 -12.14 10.04 -6.88
CA SER A 127 -13.17 9.10 -7.30
C SER A 127 -12.91 8.53 -8.68
N GLU A 128 -12.52 9.38 -9.65
CA GLU A 128 -12.20 8.93 -11.01
C GLU A 128 -10.97 8.02 -11.02
N SER A 129 -9.89 8.42 -10.34
CA SER A 129 -8.70 7.59 -10.21
C SER A 129 -8.98 6.24 -9.54
N LEU A 130 -9.82 6.23 -8.50
CA LEU A 130 -10.20 5.01 -7.80
C LEU A 130 -11.11 4.11 -8.65
N GLN A 131 -12.01 4.71 -9.43
CA GLN A 131 -12.83 3.98 -10.39
C GLN A 131 -11.98 3.32 -11.47
N GLU A 132 -10.96 4.03 -11.98
CA GLU A 132 -10.01 3.45 -12.94
C GLU A 132 -9.20 2.31 -12.31
N PHE A 133 -8.76 2.45 -11.05
CA PHE A 133 -8.05 1.38 -10.34
C PHE A 133 -8.89 0.09 -10.21
N LEU A 134 -10.20 0.23 -9.98
CA LEU A 134 -11.13 -0.89 -9.84
C LEU A 134 -11.75 -1.36 -11.16
N LYS A 135 -11.43 -0.69 -12.27
CA LYS A 135 -11.94 -1.02 -13.58
C LYS A 135 -11.30 -2.30 -14.08
N ASP A 136 -12.09 -3.13 -14.72
CA ASP A 136 -11.58 -4.29 -15.40
C ASP A 136 -10.69 -3.89 -16.58
N THR A 137 -9.58 -4.60 -16.74
CA THR A 137 -8.63 -4.40 -17.84
C THR A 137 -8.44 -5.71 -18.59
N ILE A 138 -8.28 -5.64 -19.91
CA ILE A 138 -7.94 -6.80 -20.72
C ILE A 138 -6.42 -6.82 -20.90
N LEU A 139 -5.79 -7.90 -20.47
CA LEU A 139 -4.38 -8.18 -20.67
C LEU A 139 -4.23 -8.85 -22.04
N SER A 140 -3.78 -8.08 -23.03
CA SER A 140 -3.62 -8.48 -24.43
C SER A 140 -2.20 -8.24 -24.94
N SER A 141 -1.94 -8.69 -26.18
CA SER A 141 -0.67 -8.45 -26.90
C SER A 141 0.56 -8.91 -26.11
N ASP A 142 1.41 -8.00 -25.64
CA ASP A 142 2.64 -8.36 -24.91
C ASP A 142 2.36 -8.80 -23.46
N ASN A 143 1.15 -8.55 -22.95
CA ASN A 143 0.74 -8.83 -21.57
C ASN A 143 -0.12 -10.09 -21.43
N LEU A 144 -0.16 -10.99 -22.43
CA LEU A 144 -0.97 -12.22 -22.35
C LEU A 144 -0.57 -13.10 -21.15
N CYS A 145 -1.56 -13.60 -20.42
CA CYS A 145 -1.36 -14.50 -19.29
C CYS A 145 -1.38 -15.97 -19.75
N TYR A 146 -0.59 -16.82 -19.11
CA TYR A 146 -0.64 -18.26 -19.35
C TYR A 146 -1.86 -18.87 -18.64
N CYS A 147 -2.74 -19.52 -19.39
CA CYS A 147 -3.89 -20.24 -18.84
C CYS A 147 -3.58 -21.73 -18.78
N GLU A 148 -3.57 -22.31 -17.58
CA GLU A 148 -3.27 -23.74 -17.38
C GLU A 148 -4.27 -24.66 -18.09
N ARG A 149 -5.56 -24.29 -18.14
CA ARG A 149 -6.60 -25.08 -18.81
C ARG A 149 -6.49 -25.05 -20.34
N CYS A 150 -6.03 -23.94 -20.90
CA CYS A 150 -5.81 -23.81 -22.35
C CYS A 150 -4.41 -24.25 -22.79
N GLU A 151 -3.49 -24.44 -21.83
CA GLU A 151 -2.07 -24.75 -22.05
C GLU A 151 -1.35 -23.74 -22.98
N LYS A 152 -1.78 -22.47 -22.97
CA LYS A 152 -1.20 -21.41 -23.79
C LYS A 152 -1.42 -20.02 -23.17
N LYS A 153 -0.74 -19.03 -23.74
CA LYS A 153 -1.00 -17.62 -23.43
C LYS A 153 -2.30 -17.15 -24.08
N THR A 154 -3.18 -16.56 -23.29
CA THR A 154 -4.51 -16.11 -23.71
C THR A 154 -4.80 -14.69 -23.23
N GLU A 155 -5.71 -14.01 -23.93
CA GLU A 155 -6.26 -12.77 -23.42
C GLU A 155 -6.97 -13.03 -22.09
N THR A 156 -6.65 -12.22 -21.10
CA THR A 156 -7.13 -12.42 -19.72
C THR A 156 -7.69 -11.12 -19.21
N LYS A 157 -8.92 -11.16 -18.70
CA LYS A 157 -9.53 -10.05 -18.01
C LYS A 157 -9.04 -10.02 -16.57
N THR A 158 -8.48 -8.90 -16.12
CA THR A 158 -8.10 -8.65 -14.73
C THR A 158 -9.03 -7.61 -14.11
N GLU A 159 -9.43 -7.81 -12.86
CA GLU A 159 -10.17 -6.82 -12.08
C GLU A 159 -9.80 -6.87 -10.59
N TYR A 160 -9.79 -5.71 -9.95
CA TYR A 160 -9.58 -5.58 -8.51
C TYR A 160 -10.88 -5.23 -7.79
N PHE A 161 -11.11 -5.80 -6.61
CA PHE A 161 -12.20 -5.39 -5.73
C PHE A 161 -11.84 -5.54 -4.26
N PHE A 162 -12.44 -4.69 -3.42
CA PHE A 162 -12.23 -4.74 -1.97
C PHE A 162 -13.07 -5.85 -1.34
N GLU A 163 -12.41 -6.78 -0.65
CA GLU A 163 -13.07 -7.71 0.27
C GLU A 163 -13.36 -7.02 1.60
N SER A 164 -12.36 -6.31 2.14
CA SER A 164 -12.47 -5.51 3.36
C SER A 164 -11.76 -4.16 3.22
N LEU A 165 -12.29 -3.16 3.93
CA LEU A 165 -11.69 -1.83 4.02
C LEU A 165 -11.04 -1.65 5.39
N PRO A 166 -9.92 -0.91 5.46
CA PRO A 166 -9.23 -0.59 6.71
C PRO A 166 -9.98 0.49 7.48
N GLN A 167 -9.59 0.69 8.75
CA GLN A 167 -10.06 1.83 9.52
C GLN A 167 -9.52 3.16 8.95
N VAL A 168 -8.26 3.15 8.50
CA VAL A 168 -7.59 4.28 7.87
C VAL A 168 -7.15 3.88 6.46
N LEU A 169 -7.84 4.39 5.45
CA LEU A 169 -7.48 4.14 4.05
C LEU A 169 -6.43 5.14 3.57
N ALA A 170 -5.21 4.66 3.32
CA ALA A 170 -4.18 5.46 2.67
C ALA A 170 -4.32 5.41 1.14
N LEU A 171 -4.33 6.58 0.49
CA LEU A 171 -4.40 6.71 -0.97
C LEU A 171 -3.11 7.38 -1.47
N GLN A 172 -2.32 6.66 -2.25
CA GLN A 172 -1.07 7.16 -2.82
C GLN A 172 -1.34 7.75 -4.21
N LEU A 173 -1.36 9.08 -4.31
CA LEU A 173 -1.48 9.75 -5.61
C LEU A 173 -0.15 9.65 -6.38
N LYS A 174 -0.12 8.90 -7.48
CA LYS A 174 1.05 8.74 -8.35
C LYS A 174 1.30 10.01 -9.17
N ARG A 175 1.88 11.02 -8.52
CA ARG A 175 2.19 12.33 -9.14
C ARG A 175 3.49 12.34 -9.95
N PHE A 176 4.18 11.22 -10.08
CA PHE A 176 5.38 11.12 -10.90
C PHE A 176 5.15 10.09 -11.98
N GLU A 177 5.21 10.53 -13.23
CA GLU A 177 5.11 9.68 -14.41
C GLU A 177 6.41 9.75 -15.19
N PHE A 178 6.74 8.66 -15.88
CA PHE A 178 7.92 8.64 -16.75
C PHE A 178 7.57 9.23 -18.12
N ASP A 179 8.19 10.36 -18.47
CA ASP A 179 8.07 10.98 -19.78
C ASP A 179 9.04 10.25 -20.73
N TYR A 180 8.51 9.33 -21.54
CA TYR A 180 9.30 8.55 -22.51
C TYR A 180 9.94 9.42 -23.60
N SER A 181 9.39 10.59 -23.92
CA SER A 181 10.00 11.50 -24.90
C SER A 181 11.21 12.21 -24.34
N LYS A 182 11.19 12.57 -23.06
CA LYS A 182 12.29 13.26 -22.36
C LYS A 182 13.20 12.32 -21.57
N MET A 183 12.85 11.04 -21.47
CA MET A 183 13.52 10.01 -20.69
C MET A 183 13.75 10.43 -19.23
N CYS A 184 12.75 11.07 -18.60
CA CYS A 184 12.85 11.53 -17.22
C CYS A 184 11.50 11.49 -16.49
N PHE A 185 11.54 11.46 -15.16
CA PHE A 185 10.33 11.58 -14.35
C PHE A 185 9.80 13.02 -14.37
N LYS A 186 8.52 13.16 -14.66
CA LYS A 186 7.78 14.42 -14.66
C LYS A 186 6.79 14.43 -13.51
N LYS A 187 6.78 15.52 -12.74
CA LYS A 187 5.77 15.76 -11.71
C LYS A 187 4.47 16.25 -12.33
N LEU A 188 3.36 15.66 -11.91
CA LEU A 188 2.01 16.06 -12.27
C LEU A 188 1.49 17.14 -11.32
N HIS A 189 1.22 18.31 -11.90
CA HIS A 189 0.77 19.51 -11.19
C HIS A 189 -0.75 19.75 -11.30
N ASN A 190 -1.48 18.86 -11.96
CA ASN A 190 -2.93 18.97 -12.08
C ASN A 190 -3.60 18.96 -10.70
N SER A 191 -4.64 19.78 -10.57
CA SER A 191 -5.55 19.76 -9.43
C SER A 191 -6.33 18.44 -9.42
N ILE A 192 -6.59 17.93 -8.21
CA ILE A 192 -7.45 16.77 -8.01
C ILE A 192 -8.36 17.03 -6.82
N THR A 193 -9.65 16.78 -7.01
CA THR A 193 -10.66 16.96 -5.96
C THR A 193 -10.74 15.71 -5.11
N ILE A 194 -10.69 15.87 -3.79
CA ILE A 194 -10.89 14.79 -2.83
C ILE A 194 -12.32 14.92 -2.30
N PRO A 195 -13.23 13.97 -2.59
CA PRO A 195 -14.59 14.04 -2.08
C PRO A 195 -14.62 13.74 -0.57
N PRO A 196 -15.60 14.28 0.17
CA PRO A 196 -15.76 13.98 1.59
C PRO A 196 -16.18 12.52 1.86
N LYS A 197 -16.71 11.82 0.85
CA LYS A 197 -17.12 10.42 0.92
C LYS A 197 -16.69 9.70 -0.36
N LEU A 198 -16.11 8.52 -0.19
CA LEU A 198 -15.81 7.58 -1.26
C LEU A 198 -16.77 6.38 -1.16
N THR A 199 -17.24 5.89 -2.30
CA THR A 199 -18.13 4.73 -2.36
C THR A 199 -17.40 3.57 -3.01
N PHE A 200 -17.42 2.43 -2.34
CA PHE A 200 -16.78 1.20 -2.79
C PHE A 200 -17.85 0.20 -3.19
N ARG A 201 -17.66 -0.47 -4.33
CA ARG A 201 -18.52 -1.59 -4.71
C ARG A 201 -17.96 -2.84 -4.04
N LYS A 202 -18.66 -3.33 -3.02
CA LYS A 202 -18.39 -4.66 -2.47
C LYS A 202 -18.96 -5.70 -3.42
N LYS A 203 -18.09 -6.50 -4.05
CA LYS A 203 -18.55 -7.74 -4.69
C LYS A 203 -18.68 -8.78 -3.58
N VAL A 204 -19.90 -9.23 -3.33
CA VAL A 204 -20.19 -10.33 -2.40
C VAL A 204 -20.26 -11.59 -3.25
N TYR A 205 -19.36 -12.54 -3.02
CA TYR A 205 -19.47 -13.87 -3.61
C TYR A 205 -20.06 -14.85 -2.61
N ILE A 206 -21.01 -15.63 -3.11
CA ILE A 206 -21.54 -16.82 -2.45
C ILE A 206 -20.63 -17.95 -2.91
N TYR A 207 -19.86 -18.54 -1.99
CA TYR A 207 -19.12 -19.76 -2.29
C TYR A 207 -20.12 -20.86 -2.65
N PHE A 208 -20.11 -21.34 -3.90
CA PHE A 208 -20.74 -22.61 -4.24
C PHE A 208 -19.72 -23.70 -3.92
N PHE A 209 -20.00 -24.43 -2.83
CA PHE A 209 -19.34 -25.70 -2.50
C PHE A 209 -19.82 -26.81 -3.44
#